data_AF-A0A3E0W870-F1
#
_entry.id   AF-A0A3E0W870-F1
#
_cell.length_a   1.000
_cell.length_b   1.000
_cell.length_c   1.000
_cell.angle_alpha   90.00
_cell.angle_beta   90.00
_cell.angle_gamma   90.00
#
_symmetry.space_group_name_H-M   'P 1'
#
loop_
_entity.id
_entity.type
_entity.pdbx_description
1 polymer ?
#
loop_
_entity_poly.entity_id
_entity_poly.type
_entity_poly.pdbx_seq_one_letter_code
_entity_poly.pdbx_strand_id
1 'polypeptide(L)'
;MNEATTNVVRAHYLVSGMTCSHCVASVTEEISAVPGVQSVSVSLNAGGDSTVMVVSSAPVPVDDVRAAIAEAGYEMVSGQG
;
A
#
# COMPACT_ATOMS: atom_id res chain seq x y z
N MET A 1 24.01 1.72 -22.68
CA MET A 1 23.13 2.18 -21.59
C MET A 1 22.69 0.96 -20.82
N ASN A 2 23.30 0.66 -19.67
CA ASN A 2 23.01 -0.55 -18.90
C ASN A 2 21.96 -0.21 -17.83
N GLU A 3 20.83 -0.88 -17.91
CA GLU A 3 19.59 -0.55 -17.23
C GLU A 3 19.71 -0.79 -15.72
N ALA A 4 19.16 0.13 -14.94
CA ALA A 4 19.25 0.14 -13.49
C ALA A 4 18.58 -1.11 -12.91
N THR A 5 19.39 -2.09 -12.48
CA THR A 5 18.95 -3.16 -11.57
C THR A 5 18.71 -2.55 -10.19
N THR A 6 17.68 -1.71 -10.07
CA THR A 6 17.13 -1.35 -8.77
C THR A 6 16.31 -2.56 -8.35
N ASN A 7 16.71 -3.23 -7.28
CA ASN A 7 15.91 -4.30 -6.69
C ASN A 7 14.64 -3.65 -6.11
N VAL A 8 13.57 -3.64 -6.91
CA VAL A 8 12.29 -3.05 -6.52
C VAL A 8 11.40 -4.14 -5.95
N VAL A 9 11.06 -4.03 -4.67
CA VAL A 9 10.13 -4.93 -4.01
C VAL A 9 8.71 -4.40 -4.24
N ARG A 10 7.80 -5.31 -4.59
CA ARG A 10 6.39 -5.00 -4.82
C ARG A 10 5.56 -5.89 -3.91
N ALA A 11 4.83 -5.25 -3.01
CA ALA A 11 3.91 -5.92 -2.11
C ALA A 11 2.47 -5.51 -2.46
N HIS A 12 1.54 -6.46 -2.35
CA HIS A 12 0.12 -6.25 -2.60
C HIS A 12 -0.68 -6.53 -1.33
N TYR A 13 -1.56 -5.60 -1.01
CA TYR A 13 -2.43 -5.65 0.16
C TYR A 13 -3.86 -5.47 -0.27
N LEU A 14 -4.78 -6.20 0.37
CA LEU A 14 -6.20 -5.99 0.21
C LEU A 14 -6.71 -5.22 1.42
N VAL A 15 -7.47 -4.16 1.16
CA VAL A 15 -8.03 -3.27 2.17
C VAL A 15 -9.53 -3.18 1.94
N SER A 16 -10.29 -3.39 3.01
CA SER A 16 -11.75 -3.32 2.97
C SER A 16 -12.26 -1.97 3.48
N GLY A 17 -13.44 -1.56 3.00
CA GLY A 17 -14.13 -0.34 3.45
C GLY A 17 -13.79 0.94 2.67
N MET A 18 -12.79 0.90 1.77
CA MET A 18 -12.53 2.03 0.87
C MET A 18 -13.61 2.11 -0.21
N THR A 19 -14.35 3.22 -0.24
CA THR A 19 -15.48 3.42 -1.18
C THR A 19 -15.41 4.73 -1.96
N CYS A 20 -14.44 5.60 -1.66
CA CYS A 20 -14.29 6.92 -2.27
C CYS A 20 -12.83 7.25 -2.55
N SER A 21 -12.57 8.11 -3.55
CA SER A 21 -11.20 8.54 -3.90
C SER A 21 -10.49 9.29 -2.78
N HIS A 22 -11.21 9.94 -1.86
CA HIS A 22 -10.59 10.53 -0.67
C HIS A 22 -10.05 9.46 0.30
N CYS A 23 -10.75 8.33 0.46
CA CYS A 23 -10.29 7.20 1.26
C CYS A 23 -8.94 6.68 0.75
N VAL A 24 -8.83 6.61 -0.58
CA VAL A 24 -7.61 6.19 -1.27
C VAL A 24 -6.46 7.14 -0.97
N ALA A 25 -6.69 8.45 -1.07
CA ALA A 25 -5.66 9.45 -0.80
C ALA A 25 -5.12 9.31 0.62
N SER A 26 -6.00 9.22 1.63
CA SER A 26 -5.59 9.04 3.02
C SER A 26 -4.75 7.78 3.23
N VAL A 27 -5.19 6.62 2.73
CA VAL A 27 -4.41 5.37 2.87
C VAL A 27 -3.06 5.46 2.14
N THR A 28 -3.05 6.10 0.96
CA THR A 28 -1.82 6.29 0.17
C THR A 28 -0.81 7.16 0.91
N GLU A 29 -1.26 8.25 1.52
CA GLU A 29 -0.42 9.16 2.29
C GLU A 29 0.20 8.46 3.52
N GLU A 30 -0.61 7.76 4.32
CA GLU A 30 -0.12 7.04 5.50
C GLU A 30 0.90 5.95 5.12
N ILE A 31 0.62 5.15 4.09
CA ILE A 31 1.57 4.11 3.64
C ILE A 31 2.82 4.74 3.02
N SER A 32 2.68 5.87 2.33
CA SER A 32 3.84 6.57 1.76
C SER A 32 4.74 7.18 2.85
N ALA A 33 4.24 7.37 4.06
CA ALA A 33 5.04 7.80 5.21
C ALA A 33 5.86 6.66 5.83
N VAL A 34 5.55 5.39 5.50
CA VAL A 34 6.28 4.23 6.01
C VAL A 34 7.71 4.22 5.45
N PRO A 35 8.74 4.07 6.30
CA PRO A 35 10.13 4.10 5.87
C PRO A 35 10.43 2.96 4.89
N GLY A 36 11.04 3.31 3.75
CA GLY A 36 11.40 2.37 2.68
C GLY A 36 10.38 2.28 1.54
N VAL A 37 9.18 2.83 1.72
CA VAL A 37 8.21 2.99 0.64
C VAL A 37 8.68 4.07 -0.33
N GLN A 38 8.69 3.74 -1.62
CA GLN A 38 9.03 4.67 -2.70
C GLN A 38 7.79 5.12 -3.47
N SER A 39 6.80 4.25 -3.62
CA SER A 39 5.57 4.57 -4.33
C SER A 39 4.43 3.68 -3.85
N VAL A 40 3.22 4.24 -3.81
CA VAL A 40 2.00 3.53 -3.44
C VAL A 40 0.99 3.75 -4.55
N SER A 41 0.30 2.68 -4.95
CA SER A 41 -0.75 2.72 -5.95
C SER A 41 -1.95 1.95 -5.44
N VAL A 42 -3.14 2.54 -5.50
CA VAL A 42 -4.35 1.95 -4.95
C VAL A 42 -5.37 1.76 -6.05
N SER A 43 -5.87 0.53 -6.17
CA SER A 43 -6.98 0.15 -7.03
C SER A 43 -8.25 0.09 -6.18
N LEU A 44 -9.01 1.18 -6.18
CA LEU A 44 -10.28 1.29 -5.47
C LEU A 44 -11.31 0.36 -6.09
N ASN A 45 -11.90 -0.49 -5.25
CA ASN A 45 -13.06 -1.30 -5.61
C ASN A 45 -14.21 -0.93 -4.68
N ALA A 46 -15.07 -0.01 -5.13
CA ALA A 46 -16.19 0.47 -4.32
C ALA A 46 -17.23 -0.63 -3.98
N GLY A 47 -17.17 -1.80 -4.64
CA GLY A 47 -18.04 -2.95 -4.39
C GLY A 47 -17.39 -4.09 -3.61
N GLY A 48 -16.15 -3.95 -3.11
CA GLY A 48 -15.44 -5.05 -2.46
C GLY A 48 -14.11 -4.64 -1.82
N ASP A 49 -13.15 -5.54 -1.82
CA ASP A 49 -11.78 -5.30 -1.39
C ASP A 49 -11.00 -4.48 -2.43
N SER A 50 -10.34 -3.44 -1.95
CA SER A 50 -9.48 -2.58 -2.76
C SER A 50 -8.02 -3.04 -2.64
N THR A 51 -7.31 -3.04 -3.76
CA THR A 51 -5.93 -3.51 -3.82
C THR A 51 -4.95 -2.36 -3.68
N VAL A 52 -4.04 -2.44 -2.72
CA VAL A 52 -2.96 -1.48 -2.50
C VAL A 52 -1.63 -2.13 -2.91
N MET A 53 -0.96 -1.53 -3.88
CA MET A 53 0.38 -1.91 -4.32
C MET A 53 1.41 -0.96 -3.72
N VAL A 54 2.35 -1.52 -2.98
CA VAL A 54 3.47 -0.79 -2.37
C VAL A 54 4.75 -1.16 -3.09
N VAL A 55 5.46 -0.15 -3.56
CA VAL A 55 6.75 -0.25 -4.24
C VAL A 55 7.81 0.29 -3.29
N SER A 56 8.81 -0.51 -3.00
CA SER A 56 9.88 -0.19 -2.05
C SER A 56 11.24 -0.67 -2.57
N SER A 57 12.32 -0.11 -2.04
CA SER A 57 13.70 -0.54 -2.36
C SER A 57 14.17 -1.71 -1.50
N ALA A 58 13.42 -2.04 -0.45
CA ALA A 58 13.67 -3.13 0.49
C ALA A 58 12.34 -3.69 1.00
N PRO A 59 12.28 -4.94 1.48
CA PRO A 59 11.08 -5.52 2.06
C PRO A 59 10.58 -4.67 3.23
N VAL A 60 9.36 -4.15 3.10
CA VAL A 60 8.68 -3.40 4.17
C VAL A 60 7.89 -4.40 5.01
N PRO A 61 7.94 -4.31 6.36
CA PRO A 61 7.16 -5.19 7.21
C PRO A 61 5.66 -5.01 6.95
N VAL A 62 4.93 -6.11 6.79
CA VAL A 62 3.47 -6.08 6.67
C VAL A 62 2.81 -5.39 7.87
N ASP A 63 3.41 -5.50 9.06
CA ASP A 63 2.90 -4.87 10.28
C ASP A 63 2.92 -3.33 10.19
N ASP A 64 3.99 -2.73 9.66
CA ASP A 64 4.09 -1.29 9.45
C ASP A 64 3.05 -0.80 8.44
N VAL A 65 2.89 -1.53 7.31
CA VAL A 65 1.87 -1.19 6.31
C VAL A 65 0.46 -1.34 6.89
N ARG A 66 0.23 -2.38 7.69
CA ARG A 66 -1.05 -2.60 8.38
C ARG A 66 -1.33 -1.50 9.39
N ALA A 67 -0.33 -1.07 10.16
CA ALA A 67 -0.48 0.03 11.11
C ALA A 67 -0.87 1.33 10.39
N ALA A 68 -0.19 1.67 9.29
CA ALA A 68 -0.53 2.83 8.47
C ALA A 68 -1.97 2.77 7.91
N ILE A 69 -2.42 1.58 7.45
CA ILE A 69 -3.80 1.38 6.99
C ILE A 69 -4.81 1.56 8.14
N ALA A 70 -4.48 1.06 9.33
CA ALA A 70 -5.31 1.21 10.53
C ALA A 70 -5.37 2.67 11.02
N GLU A 71 -4.25 3.40 10.95
CA GLU A 71 -4.20 4.84 11.25
C GLU A 71 -5.04 5.67 10.26
N ALA A 72 -5.07 5.27 8.99
CA ALA A 72 -5.99 5.83 7.99
C ALA A 72 -7.48 5.50 8.28
N GLY A 73 -7.76 4.59 9.22
CA GLY A 73 -9.11 4.18 9.61
C GLY A 73 -9.68 3.01 8.82
N TYR A 74 -8.84 2.20 8.16
CA TYR A 74 -9.24 1.05 7.37
C TYR A 74 -8.63 -0.25 7.90
N GLU A 75 -9.13 -1.38 7.44
CA GLU A 75 -8.63 -2.69 7.83
C GLU A 75 -8.01 -3.41 6.63
N MET A 76 -6.79 -3.90 6.81
CA MET A 76 -6.14 -4.80 5.86
C MET A 76 -6.74 -6.20 6.00
N VAL A 77 -7.35 -6.71 4.93
CA VAL A 77 -7.92 -8.07 4.90
C VAL A 77 -6.91 -9.12 4.47
N SER A 78 -5.91 -8.74 3.67
CA SER A 78 -4.83 -9.64 3.24
C SER A 78 -3.56 -8.86 2.91
N GLY A 79 -2.41 -9.47 3.15
CA GLY A 79 -1.11 -8.90 2.79
C GLY A 79 -0.19 -9.97 2.21
N GLN A 80 0.26 -9.76 0.97
CA GLN A 80 1.35 -10.50 0.36
C GLN A 80 2.52 -9.55 0.12
N GLY A 81 3.55 -9.69 0.95
CA GLY A 81 4.86 -9.03 0.81
C GLY A 81 5.93 -9.99 0.35
#